data_AF-A0A7C2UQW6-F1
#
_entry.id   AF-A0A7C2UQW6-F1
#
_cell.length_a   1.000
_cell.length_b   1.000
_cell.length_c   1.000
_cell.angle_alpha   90.00
_cell.angle_beta   90.00
_cell.angle_gamma   90.00
#
_symmetry.space_group_name_H-M   'P 1'
#
loop_
_entity.id
_entity.type
_entity.pdbx_description
1 polymer ?
#
loop_
_entity_poly.entity_id
_entity_poly.type
_entity_poly.pdbx_seq_one_letter_code
_entity_poly.pdbx_strand_id
1 'polypeptide(L)'
;MGNAYELKDPNVRLMEELIEIFDYLSKVAESEDKDVKEYLKALRSRARDAPTEIFTSGLALFTVTYLAKSKDCFPKMANELSKSPDRNTLLKNLDYNPNIEEANKEKKEANKKKKGKCDPPDFGYGSYLLILMYLLKRQRIVGENTTLKDFLKMASSYPPLSEKALMISELIKRFSEAYLPEPESEQH
;
A
#
# COMPACT_ATOMS: atom_id res chain seq x y z
N MET A 1 -29.40 -5.08 -27.44
CA MET A 1 -28.81 -4.30 -26.32
C MET A 1 -27.55 -5.03 -25.88
N GLY A 2 -26.42 -4.71 -26.49
CA GLY A 2 -25.13 -5.30 -26.12
C GLY A 2 -24.57 -4.52 -24.94
N ASN A 3 -24.43 -5.17 -23.78
CA ASN A 3 -23.73 -4.59 -22.64
C ASN A 3 -22.25 -4.48 -23.02
N ALA A 4 -21.85 -3.27 -23.42
CA ALA A 4 -20.47 -2.88 -23.66
C ALA A 4 -19.73 -2.83 -22.31
N TYR A 5 -19.46 -3.99 -21.72
CA TYR A 5 -18.21 -4.17 -21.01
C TYR A 5 -17.12 -4.20 -22.09
N GLU A 6 -16.79 -3.03 -22.64
CA GLU A 6 -15.56 -2.88 -23.41
C GLU A 6 -14.44 -3.44 -22.54
N LEU A 7 -13.76 -4.45 -23.07
CA LEU A 7 -12.51 -4.96 -22.55
C LEU A 7 -11.51 -3.79 -22.61
N LYS A 8 -11.59 -2.88 -21.62
CA LYS A 8 -10.60 -1.81 -21.46
C LYS A 8 -9.24 -2.49 -21.37
N ASP A 9 -8.30 -1.99 -22.16
CA ASP A 9 -6.91 -2.42 -22.13
C ASP A 9 -6.44 -2.51 -20.65
N PRO A 10 -5.86 -3.64 -20.21
CA PRO A 10 -5.40 -3.80 -18.83
C PRO A 10 -4.51 -2.65 -18.35
N ASN A 11 -3.69 -2.08 -19.24
CA ASN A 11 -2.84 -0.94 -18.91
C ASN A 11 -3.66 0.34 -18.68
N VAL A 12 -4.72 0.58 -19.48
CA VAL A 12 -5.63 1.71 -19.26
C VAL A 12 -6.29 1.58 -17.89
N ARG A 13 -6.77 0.38 -17.54
CA ARG A 13 -7.37 0.13 -16.23
C ARG A 13 -6.37 0.30 -15.09
N LEU A 14 -5.12 -0.13 -15.26
CA LEU A 14 -4.07 0.08 -14.27
C LEU A 14 -3.82 1.56 -14.00
N MET A 15 -3.74 2.36 -15.07
CA MET A 15 -3.54 3.80 -14.96
C MET A 15 -4.75 4.49 -14.29
N GLU A 16 -5.99 4.10 -14.61
CA GLU A 16 -7.19 4.62 -13.94
C GLU A 16 -7.13 4.36 -12.43
N GLU A 17 -6.81 3.13 -12.01
CA GLU A 17 -6.73 2.78 -10.58
C GLU A 17 -5.60 3.54 -9.87
N LEU A 18 -4.44 3.72 -10.52
CA LEU A 18 -3.34 4.52 -9.98
C LEU A 18 -3.73 5.99 -9.81
N ILE A 19 -4.36 6.59 -10.83
CA ILE A 19 -4.84 7.99 -10.77
C ILE A 19 -5.80 8.15 -9.60
N GLU A 20 -6.80 7.29 -9.46
CA GLU A 20 -7.79 7.41 -8.39
C GLU A 20 -7.20 7.24 -6.99
N ILE A 21 -6.26 6.29 -6.81
CA ILE A 21 -5.59 6.09 -5.53
C ILE A 21 -4.77 7.34 -5.16
N PHE A 22 -3.96 7.84 -6.08
CA PHE A 22 -3.05 8.95 -5.79
C PHE A 22 -3.73 10.31 -5.79
N ASP A 23 -4.81 10.52 -6.55
CA ASP A 23 -5.69 11.70 -6.44
C ASP A 23 -6.42 11.75 -5.09
N TYR A 24 -6.82 10.58 -4.56
CA TYR A 24 -7.35 10.52 -3.20
C TYR A 24 -6.27 10.91 -2.18
N LEU A 25 -5.08 10.32 -2.27
CA LEU A 25 -3.99 10.59 -1.33
C LEU A 25 -3.48 12.04 -1.41
N SER A 26 -3.47 12.66 -2.59
CA SER A 26 -3.10 14.08 -2.71
C SER A 26 -4.11 14.98 -2.01
N LYS A 27 -5.41 14.70 -2.11
CA LYS A 27 -6.44 15.43 -1.35
C LYS A 27 -6.30 15.25 0.15
N VAL A 28 -5.88 14.06 0.60
CA VAL A 28 -5.54 13.84 2.01
C VAL A 28 -4.30 14.67 2.41
N ALA A 29 -3.33 14.83 1.52
CA ALA A 29 -2.13 15.64 1.74
C ALA A 29 -2.42 17.15 1.85
N GLU A 30 -3.53 17.62 1.28
CA GLU A 30 -3.99 19.02 1.41
C GLU A 30 -4.50 19.34 2.83
N SER A 31 -4.68 18.35 3.69
CA SER A 31 -5.03 18.57 5.09
C SER A 31 -3.99 19.43 5.83
N GLU A 32 -4.46 20.23 6.81
CA GLU A 32 -3.57 21.03 7.66
C GLU A 32 -2.81 20.18 8.70
N ASP A 33 -3.16 18.90 8.83
CA ASP A 33 -2.58 17.97 9.78
C ASP A 33 -1.14 17.58 9.39
N LYS A 34 -0.19 17.96 10.24
CA LYS A 34 1.23 17.66 10.04
C LYS A 34 1.52 16.16 10.12
N ASP A 35 0.81 15.43 10.99
CA ASP A 35 1.04 14.00 11.15
C ASP A 35 0.66 13.27 9.87
N VAL A 36 -0.50 13.62 9.28
CA VAL A 36 -0.97 13.07 7.99
C VAL A 36 0.07 13.27 6.89
N LYS A 37 0.69 14.46 6.81
CA LYS A 37 1.75 14.73 5.83
C LYS A 37 2.98 13.85 6.03
N GLU A 38 3.40 13.63 7.27
CA GLU A 38 4.53 12.74 7.57
C GLU A 38 4.25 11.28 7.17
N TYR A 39 3.02 10.79 7.38
CA TYR A 39 2.62 9.47 6.91
C TYR A 39 2.67 9.33 5.37
N LEU A 40 2.26 10.37 4.64
CA LEU A 40 2.32 10.38 3.18
C LEU A 40 3.76 10.54 2.64
N LYS A 41 4.61 11.31 3.33
CA LYS A 41 6.06 11.37 3.04
C LYS A 41 6.70 10.00 3.22
N ALA A 42 6.32 9.25 4.28
CA ALA A 42 6.82 7.91 4.50
C ALA A 42 6.39 6.92 3.40
N LEU A 43 5.12 6.96 2.96
CA LEU A 43 4.66 6.20 1.79
C LEU A 43 5.45 6.56 0.53
N ARG A 44 5.66 7.85 0.24
CA ARG A 44 6.49 8.31 -0.88
C ARG A 44 7.89 7.73 -0.81
N SER A 45 8.54 7.79 0.37
CA SER A 45 9.87 7.21 0.56
C SER A 45 9.88 5.71 0.24
N ARG A 46 8.96 4.93 0.82
CA ARG A 46 8.91 3.47 0.54
C ARG A 46 8.63 3.18 -0.94
N ALA A 47 7.75 3.95 -1.58
CA ALA A 47 7.47 3.80 -3.00
C ALA A 47 8.71 4.06 -3.88
N ARG A 48 9.60 4.98 -3.49
CA ARG A 48 10.85 5.25 -4.23
C ARG A 48 11.86 4.10 -4.14
N ASP A 49 11.96 3.49 -2.96
CA ASP A 49 12.95 2.44 -2.66
C ASP A 49 12.49 1.06 -3.15
N ALA A 50 11.18 0.80 -3.14
CA ALA A 50 10.61 -0.51 -3.35
C ALA A 50 10.96 -1.19 -4.69
N PRO A 51 11.03 -0.52 -5.86
CA PRO A 51 11.46 -1.17 -7.09
C PRO A 51 12.86 -1.78 -6.96
N THR A 52 13.80 -1.02 -6.39
CA THR A 52 15.18 -1.48 -6.15
C THR A 52 15.20 -2.63 -5.14
N GLU A 53 14.41 -2.54 -4.07
CA GLU A 53 14.33 -3.61 -3.06
C GLU A 53 13.74 -4.91 -3.63
N ILE A 54 12.71 -4.82 -4.48
CA ILE A 54 12.12 -5.99 -5.17
C ILE A 54 13.14 -6.62 -6.11
N PHE A 55 13.85 -5.79 -6.90
CA PHE A 55 14.88 -6.26 -7.81
C PHE A 55 16.03 -6.96 -7.09
N THR A 56 16.49 -6.41 -5.96
CA THR A 56 17.68 -6.90 -5.23
C THR A 56 17.38 -8.08 -4.31
N SER A 57 16.26 -8.05 -3.58
CA SER A 57 15.91 -9.05 -2.56
C SER A 57 14.90 -10.10 -3.02
N GLY A 58 14.23 -9.86 -4.15
CA GLY A 58 13.13 -10.68 -4.64
C GLY A 58 11.80 -10.36 -3.94
N LEU A 59 10.69 -10.55 -4.67
CA LEU A 59 9.35 -10.17 -4.23
C LEU A 59 8.90 -10.86 -2.93
N ALA A 60 9.30 -12.12 -2.71
CA ALA A 60 8.92 -12.87 -1.52
C ALA A 60 9.54 -12.26 -0.24
N LEU A 61 10.85 -12.03 -0.24
CA LEU A 61 11.56 -11.45 0.90
C LEU A 61 11.16 -9.99 1.15
N PHE A 62 10.99 -9.23 0.06
CA PHE A 62 10.41 -7.89 0.09
C PHE A 62 9.07 -7.87 0.86
N THR A 63 8.14 -8.76 0.48
CA THR A 63 6.79 -8.82 1.06
C THR A 63 6.82 -9.17 2.55
N VAL A 64 7.63 -10.16 2.94
CA VAL A 64 7.79 -10.54 4.35
C VAL A 64 8.36 -9.39 5.18
N THR A 65 9.35 -8.66 4.64
CA THR A 65 9.96 -7.50 5.29
C THR A 65 8.93 -6.41 5.53
N TYR A 66 8.14 -6.06 4.51
CA TYR A 66 7.12 -5.01 4.59
C TYR A 66 6.02 -5.37 5.59
N LEU A 67 5.56 -6.62 5.59
CA LEU A 67 4.61 -7.14 6.58
C LEU A 67 5.13 -7.05 8.02
N ALA A 68 6.41 -7.39 8.21
CA ALA A 68 7.02 -7.37 9.54
C ALA A 68 7.14 -5.93 10.07
N LYS A 69 7.56 -4.99 9.21
CA LYS A 69 7.69 -3.57 9.54
C LYS A 69 6.36 -2.89 9.76
N SER A 70 5.30 -3.28 9.05
CA SER A 70 4.00 -2.62 9.14
C SER A 70 3.10 -3.13 10.26
N LYS A 71 3.58 -4.03 11.13
CA LYS A 71 2.73 -4.81 12.06
C LYS A 71 1.96 -3.94 13.06
N ASP A 72 2.57 -2.85 13.51
CA ASP A 72 1.98 -1.98 14.52
C ASP A 72 0.87 -1.08 13.92
N CYS A 73 1.07 -0.59 12.70
CA CYS A 73 0.06 0.16 11.95
C CYS A 73 -1.05 -0.73 11.37
N PHE A 74 -0.72 -1.94 10.91
CA PHE A 74 -1.63 -2.84 10.20
C PHE A 74 -1.62 -4.26 10.77
N PRO A 75 -2.14 -4.48 11.99
CA PRO A 75 -2.06 -5.78 12.67
C PRO A 75 -2.86 -6.90 11.98
N LYS A 76 -3.77 -6.55 11.06
CA LYS A 76 -4.58 -7.49 10.26
C LYS A 76 -4.16 -7.52 8.79
N MET A 77 -3.00 -6.97 8.43
CA MET A 77 -2.57 -6.84 7.03
C MET A 77 -2.64 -8.16 6.27
N ALA A 78 -2.11 -9.26 6.84
CA ALA A 78 -2.15 -10.58 6.19
C ALA A 78 -3.59 -11.02 5.80
N ASN A 79 -4.58 -10.65 6.62
CA ASN A 79 -5.98 -10.91 6.32
C ASN A 79 -6.51 -10.00 5.21
N GLU A 80 -6.19 -8.70 5.25
CA GLU A 80 -6.56 -7.75 4.19
C GLU A 80 -5.96 -8.15 2.83
N LEU A 81 -4.68 -8.56 2.80
CA LEU A 81 -4.02 -9.04 1.58
C LEU A 81 -4.65 -10.29 0.99
N SER A 82 -5.38 -11.06 1.81
CA SER A 82 -6.05 -12.28 1.36
C SER A 82 -7.46 -12.02 0.79
N LYS A 83 -8.02 -10.81 0.96
CA LYS A 83 -9.34 -10.44 0.42
C LYS A 83 -9.29 -10.10 -1.06
N SER A 84 -10.45 -10.10 -1.70
CA SER A 84 -10.63 -9.60 -3.07
C SER A 84 -10.27 -8.10 -3.16
N PRO A 85 -9.76 -7.63 -4.31
CA PRO A 85 -9.37 -6.25 -4.47
C PRO A 85 -10.60 -5.33 -4.49
N ASP A 86 -10.80 -4.56 -3.42
CA ASP A 86 -11.84 -3.54 -3.29
C ASP A 86 -11.20 -2.16 -3.01
N ARG A 87 -11.49 -1.19 -3.89
CA ARG A 87 -10.88 0.14 -3.83
C ARG A 87 -11.31 0.88 -2.57
N ASN A 88 -12.58 0.80 -2.19
CA ASN A 88 -13.10 1.51 -1.02
C ASN A 88 -12.45 1.01 0.27
N THR A 89 -12.27 -0.30 0.40
CA THR A 89 -11.54 -0.92 1.50
C THR A 89 -10.07 -0.50 1.50
N LEU A 90 -9.42 -0.43 0.34
CA LEU A 90 -8.05 0.09 0.23
C LEU A 90 -7.98 1.53 0.75
N LEU A 91 -8.77 2.45 0.19
CA LEU A 91 -8.74 3.86 0.54
C LEU A 91 -9.04 4.07 2.03
N LYS A 92 -9.98 3.31 2.61
CA LYS A 92 -10.26 3.33 4.04
C LYS A 92 -9.07 2.90 4.91
N ASN A 93 -8.26 1.96 4.44
CA ASN A 93 -7.04 1.55 5.16
C ASN A 93 -5.90 2.56 4.98
N LEU A 94 -5.93 3.36 3.91
CA LEU A 94 -4.96 4.43 3.65
C LEU A 94 -5.34 5.76 4.31
N ASP A 95 -6.60 5.91 4.73
CA ASP A 95 -7.11 7.04 5.48
C ASP A 95 -6.57 6.99 6.93
N TYR A 96 -5.33 7.42 7.11
CA TYR A 96 -4.77 7.60 8.45
C TYR A 96 -5.53 8.72 9.15
N ASN A 97 -6.28 8.37 10.20
CA ASN A 97 -6.98 9.32 11.03
C ASN A 97 -6.45 9.24 12.47
N PRO A 98 -5.63 10.21 12.92
CA PRO A 98 -5.05 10.20 14.26
C PRO A 98 -6.11 10.19 15.37
N ASN A 99 -7.31 10.75 15.10
CA ASN A 99 -8.42 10.80 16.05
C ASN A 99 -9.10 9.44 16.28
N ILE A 100 -8.93 8.46 15.39
CA ILE A 100 -9.46 7.10 15.60
C ILE A 100 -8.65 6.37 16.68
N GLU A 101 -7.37 6.68 16.84
CA GLU A 101 -6.59 6.13 17.97
C GLU A 101 -6.98 6.79 19.29
N GLU A 102 -7.30 8.08 19.32
CA GLU A 102 -7.76 8.78 20.53
C GLU A 102 -9.17 8.36 20.97
N ALA A 103 -10.13 8.27 20.04
CA ALA A 103 -11.48 7.78 20.34
C ALA A 103 -11.52 6.31 20.80
N ASN A 104 -10.49 5.53 20.47
CA ASN A 104 -10.33 4.15 20.95
C ASN A 104 -9.51 4.02 22.24
N LYS A 105 -8.77 5.06 22.65
CA LYS A 105 -8.11 5.13 23.97
C LYS A 105 -9.15 5.31 25.08
N GLU A 106 -10.17 6.14 24.87
CA GLU A 106 -11.23 6.37 25.86
C GLU A 106 -12.11 5.14 26.14
N LYS A 107 -12.12 4.14 25.26
CA LYS A 107 -12.92 2.90 25.43
C LYS A 107 -12.14 1.68 25.95
N LYS A 108 -10.83 1.77 26.20
CA LYS A 108 -9.99 0.58 26.49
C LYS A 108 -8.99 0.75 27.65
N GLU A 109 -9.42 1.32 28.76
CA GLU A 109 -8.69 1.25 30.03
C GLU A 109 -8.78 -0.11 30.76
N ALA A 110 -9.23 -1.18 30.10
CA ALA A 110 -9.28 -2.52 30.70
C ALA A 110 -8.70 -3.59 29.77
N ASN A 111 -7.43 -3.45 29.36
CA ASN A 111 -6.45 -4.55 29.21
C ASN A 111 -5.17 -4.05 28.53
N LYS A 112 -4.12 -3.86 29.32
CA LYS A 112 -2.76 -3.52 28.88
C LYS A 112 -2.16 -4.64 28.01
N LYS A 113 -2.26 -4.50 26.70
CA LYS A 113 -1.12 -4.65 25.80
C LYS A 113 -0.89 -3.28 25.19
N LYS A 114 0.26 -2.66 25.44
CA LYS A 114 0.69 -1.46 24.71
C LYS A 114 0.64 -1.80 23.22
N LYS A 115 -0.41 -1.37 22.52
CA LYS A 115 -0.35 -1.29 21.06
C LYS A 115 0.74 -0.27 20.77
N GLY A 116 1.74 -0.66 19.97
CA GLY A 116 2.71 0.30 19.45
C GLY A 116 1.96 1.43 18.78
N LYS A 117 2.38 2.67 19.04
CA LYS A 117 1.90 3.83 18.28
C LYS A 117 2.28 3.54 16.82
N CYS A 118 1.34 3.71 15.88
CA CYS A 118 1.68 3.56 14.48
C CYS A 118 2.65 4.68 14.09
N ASP A 119 3.91 4.36 13.81
CA ASP A 119 4.90 5.37 13.42
C ASP A 119 4.89 5.59 11.89
N PRO A 120 5.24 6.80 11.38
CA PRO A 120 5.20 7.09 9.95
C PRO A 120 5.92 6.10 9.04
N PRO A 121 7.14 5.63 9.36
CA PRO A 121 7.82 4.62 8.54
C PRO A 121 7.02 3.32 8.41
N ASP A 122 6.48 2.81 9.52
CA ASP A 122 5.71 1.55 9.57
C ASP A 122 4.41 1.66 8.78
N PHE A 123 3.78 2.82 8.81
CA PHE A 123 2.64 3.12 7.96
C PHE A 123 3.03 3.09 6.48
N GLY A 124 4.16 3.69 6.12
CA GLY A 124 4.70 3.69 4.76
C GLY A 124 4.89 2.28 4.22
N TYR A 125 5.45 1.36 5.00
CA TYR A 125 5.61 -0.05 4.60
C TYR A 125 4.25 -0.69 4.33
N GLY A 126 3.31 -0.50 5.24
CA GLY A 126 2.01 -1.15 5.14
C GLY A 126 1.14 -0.61 3.99
N SER A 127 1.03 0.70 3.90
CA SER A 127 0.28 1.38 2.84
C SER A 127 0.83 1.02 1.45
N TYR A 128 2.15 1.01 1.29
CA TYR A 128 2.77 0.57 0.04
C TYR A 128 2.37 -0.88 -0.32
N LEU A 129 2.51 -1.80 0.64
CA LEU A 129 2.21 -3.20 0.38
C LEU A 129 0.73 -3.44 0.05
N LEU A 130 -0.18 -2.71 0.70
CA LEU A 130 -1.61 -2.73 0.38
C LEU A 130 -1.87 -2.28 -1.07
N ILE A 131 -1.26 -1.17 -1.50
CA ILE A 131 -1.41 -0.65 -2.87
C ILE A 131 -0.86 -1.66 -3.89
N LEU A 132 0.35 -2.17 -3.69
CA LEU A 132 0.98 -3.13 -4.61
C LEU A 132 0.12 -4.40 -4.76
N MET A 133 -0.31 -4.98 -3.64
CA MET A 133 -1.12 -6.20 -3.66
C MET A 133 -2.51 -5.97 -4.25
N TYR A 134 -3.12 -4.82 -3.96
CA TYR A 134 -4.38 -4.42 -4.58
C TYR A 134 -4.26 -4.39 -6.11
N LEU A 135 -3.24 -3.70 -6.64
CA LEU A 135 -3.04 -3.56 -8.08
C LEU A 135 -2.71 -4.90 -8.75
N LEU A 136 -1.85 -5.72 -8.14
CA LEU A 136 -1.53 -7.05 -8.66
C LEU A 136 -2.77 -7.95 -8.79
N LYS A 137 -3.68 -7.92 -7.80
CA LYS A 137 -4.95 -8.64 -7.86
C LYS A 137 -5.93 -8.02 -8.86
N ARG A 138 -6.03 -6.69 -8.88
CA ARG A 138 -6.94 -5.95 -9.76
C ARG A 138 -6.62 -6.15 -11.24
N GLN A 139 -5.33 -6.28 -11.56
CA GLN A 139 -4.82 -6.60 -12.89
C GLN A 139 -4.84 -8.11 -13.22
N ARG A 140 -5.38 -8.94 -12.31
CA ARG A 140 -5.43 -10.41 -12.45
C ARG A 140 -4.06 -11.05 -12.68
N ILE A 141 -2.97 -10.38 -12.27
CA ILE A 141 -1.62 -10.95 -12.23
C ILE A 141 -1.56 -12.01 -11.13
N VAL A 142 -2.28 -11.75 -10.03
CA VAL A 142 -2.60 -12.74 -9.00
C VAL A 142 -4.11 -12.92 -8.92
N GLY A 143 -4.55 -14.11 -8.50
CA GLY A 143 -5.96 -14.40 -8.31
C GLY A 143 -6.59 -13.54 -7.22
N GLU A 144 -7.86 -13.18 -7.40
CA GLU A 144 -8.60 -12.34 -6.44
C GLU A 144 -8.62 -12.97 -5.03
N ASN A 145 -8.75 -14.30 -4.97
CA ASN A 145 -8.78 -15.09 -3.73
C ASN A 145 -7.40 -15.63 -3.31
N THR A 146 -6.32 -15.17 -3.93
CA THR A 146 -4.97 -15.58 -3.53
C THR A 146 -4.70 -15.18 -2.08
N THR A 147 -4.37 -16.16 -1.25
CA THR A 147 -3.97 -15.92 0.15
C THR A 147 -2.53 -15.40 0.22
N LEU A 148 -2.14 -14.80 1.35
CA LEU A 148 -0.75 -14.40 1.55
C LEU A 148 0.24 -15.58 1.37
N LYS A 149 -0.11 -16.77 1.86
CA LYS A 149 0.75 -17.97 1.73
C LYS A 149 0.93 -18.36 0.26
N ASP A 150 -0.15 -18.34 -0.52
CA ASP A 150 -0.10 -18.65 -1.94
C ASP A 150 0.73 -17.61 -2.70
N PHE A 151 0.53 -16.33 -2.37
CA PHE A 151 1.30 -15.24 -2.95
C PHE A 151 2.80 -15.39 -2.68
N LEU A 152 3.20 -15.66 -1.42
CA LEU A 152 4.62 -15.86 -1.07
C LEU A 152 5.23 -17.07 -1.79
N LYS A 153 4.46 -18.14 -1.98
CA LYS A 153 4.89 -19.30 -2.76
C LYS A 153 5.10 -18.94 -4.24
N MET A 154 4.16 -18.20 -4.85
CA MET A 154 4.32 -17.74 -6.23
C MET A 154 5.50 -16.77 -6.36
N ALA A 155 5.66 -15.83 -5.43
CA ALA A 155 6.73 -14.84 -5.44
C ALA A 155 8.12 -15.46 -5.31
N SER A 156 8.24 -16.66 -4.71
CA SER A 156 9.51 -17.38 -4.60
C SER A 156 9.78 -18.36 -5.75
N SER A 157 8.74 -18.84 -6.44
CA SER A 157 8.88 -19.89 -7.46
C SER A 157 8.49 -19.49 -8.88
N TYR A 158 7.96 -18.28 -9.10
CA TYR A 158 7.46 -17.84 -10.40
C TYR A 158 8.03 -16.45 -10.78
N PRO A 159 9.19 -16.43 -11.48
CA PRO A 159 9.87 -15.18 -11.85
C PRO A 159 9.01 -14.13 -12.57
N PRO A 160 8.07 -14.48 -13.47
CA PRO A 160 7.24 -13.47 -14.14
C PRO A 160 6.37 -12.64 -13.18
N LEU A 161 6.02 -13.16 -11.99
CA LEU A 161 5.30 -12.36 -10.99
C LEU A 161 6.18 -11.23 -10.44
N SER A 162 7.46 -11.48 -10.21
CA SER A 162 8.42 -10.46 -9.76
C SER A 162 8.63 -9.37 -10.81
N GLU A 163 8.71 -9.74 -12.09
CA GLU A 163 8.80 -8.77 -13.20
C GLU A 163 7.58 -7.86 -13.27
N LYS A 164 6.37 -8.44 -13.16
CA LYS A 164 5.13 -7.65 -13.16
C LYS A 164 4.98 -6.78 -11.92
N ALA A 165 5.38 -7.29 -10.75
CA ALA A 165 5.42 -6.49 -9.53
C ALA A 165 6.40 -5.31 -9.68
N LEU A 166 7.59 -5.53 -10.24
CA LEU A 166 8.58 -4.48 -10.49
C LEU A 166 8.04 -3.39 -11.42
N MET A 167 7.36 -3.77 -12.52
CA MET A 167 6.72 -2.80 -13.41
C MET A 167 5.67 -1.94 -12.69
N ILE A 168 4.82 -2.57 -11.87
CA ILE A 168 3.80 -1.84 -11.09
C ILE A 168 4.47 -0.96 -10.03
N SER A 169 5.52 -1.44 -9.38
CA SER A 169 6.28 -0.68 -8.39
C SER A 169 6.92 0.57 -8.98
N GLU A 170 7.46 0.51 -10.20
CA GLU A 170 7.95 1.69 -10.91
C GLU A 170 6.83 2.71 -11.18
N LEU A 171 5.63 2.26 -11.51
CA LEU A 171 4.48 3.16 -11.67
C LEU A 171 4.07 3.78 -10.32
N ILE A 172 3.94 2.98 -9.26
CA ILE A 172 3.65 3.48 -7.91
C ILE A 172 4.67 4.54 -7.48
N LYS A 173 5.96 4.32 -7.78
CA LYS A 173 7.02 5.31 -7.57
C LYS A 173 6.76 6.61 -8.33
N ARG A 174 6.47 6.56 -9.63
CA ARG A 174 6.23 7.77 -10.44
C ARG A 174 5.02 8.55 -9.94
N PHE A 175 3.94 7.86 -9.58
CA PHE A 175 2.76 8.51 -9.03
C PHE A 175 3.01 9.08 -7.63
N SER A 176 3.73 8.37 -6.76
CA SER A 176 4.07 8.90 -5.44
C SER A 176 4.97 10.13 -5.54
N GLU A 177 5.90 10.13 -6.51
CA GLU A 177 6.78 11.26 -6.83
C GLU A 177 6.02 12.49 -7.35
N ALA A 178 4.90 12.28 -8.04
CA ALA A 178 4.09 13.35 -8.61
C ALA A 178 3.01 13.90 -7.66
N TYR A 179 2.39 13.04 -6.83
CA TYR A 179 1.18 13.39 -6.08
C TYR A 179 1.39 13.59 -4.57
N LEU A 180 2.46 13.02 -3.98
CA LEU A 180 2.68 13.04 -2.53
C LEU A 180 3.74 14.09 -2.13
N PRO A 181 3.69 14.64 -0.90
CA PRO A 181 4.67 15.62 -0.44
C PRO A 181 6.10 15.07 -0.41
N GLU A 182 7.08 15.90 -0.75
CA GLU A 182 8.49 15.55 -0.61
C GLU A 182 8.91 15.49 0.87
N PRO A 183 9.81 14.56 1.24
CA PRO A 183 10.52 14.69 2.50
C PRO A 183 11.34 16.00 2.46
N GLU A 184 11.34 16.75 3.57
CA GLU A 184 12.15 17.96 3.67
C GLU A 184 13.61 17.57 3.45
N SER A 185 14.26 18.18 2.46
CA SER A 185 15.70 18.01 2.28
C SER A 185 16.39 18.63 3.50
N GLU A 186 17.08 17.83 4.31
CA GLU A 186 18.03 18.37 5.27
C GLU A 186 19.00 19.26 4.50
N GLN A 187 18.90 20.58 4.72
CA GLN A 187 19.88 21.54 4.23
C GLN A 187 21.17 21.25 5.01
N HIS A 188 22.08 20.49 4.38
CA HIS A 188 23.46 20.34 4.82
C HIS A 188 24.35 21.37 4.14
#